data_AF-A0A0G2AY56-F1
#
_entry.id   AF-A0A0G2AY56-F1
#
_cell.length_a   1.000
_cell.length_b   1.000
_cell.length_c   1.000
_cell.angle_alpha   90.00
_cell.angle_beta   90.00
_cell.angle_gamma   90.00
#
_symmetry.space_group_name_H-M   'P 1'
#
loop_
_entity.id
_entity.type
_entity.pdbx_description
1 polymer ?
#
loop_
_entity_poly.entity_id
_entity_poly.type
_entity_poly.pdbx_seq_one_letter_code
_entity_poly.pdbx_strand_id
1 'polypeptide(L)'
;MKTTKSKIQVLLVHGGMTFKNEKDYLHYLKTKKVSAKKKIYWAGDYLEKTLGKRFEIISPRMPLQDFAKYRDWKIFFERYLSLIKNKYILIGSSLGGVFLAKYLSENKLRKKALSVYLVCPPFDNTLPDEDLVGGFTLGSDLSLIEKNC
;
A
#
# COMPACT_ATOMS: atom_id res chain seq x y z
N MET A 1 -26.50 7.92 -27.01
CA MET A 1 -25.91 8.08 -25.66
C MET A 1 -24.44 7.69 -25.72
N LYS A 2 -23.49 8.58 -25.40
CA LYS A 2 -22.07 8.21 -25.30
C LYS A 2 -21.93 7.29 -24.09
N THR A 3 -21.69 6.00 -24.31
CA THR A 3 -21.25 5.08 -23.27
C THR A 3 -19.91 5.60 -22.75
N THR A 4 -19.91 6.27 -21.60
CA THR A 4 -18.68 6.63 -20.91
C THR A 4 -18.01 5.33 -20.49
N LYS A 5 -16.95 4.96 -21.22
CA LYS A 5 -16.12 3.78 -20.90
C LYS A 5 -15.69 3.90 -19.44
N SER A 6 -15.99 2.89 -18.62
CA SER A 6 -15.67 2.95 -17.19
C SER A 6 -14.15 3.07 -17.00
N LYS A 7 -13.74 4.01 -16.14
CA LYS A 7 -12.32 4.22 -15.82
C LYS A 7 -11.75 3.01 -15.09
N ILE A 8 -10.47 2.73 -15.32
CA ILE A 8 -9.74 1.74 -14.52
C ILE A 8 -9.35 2.40 -13.20
N GLN A 9 -9.73 1.80 -12.09
CA GLN A 9 -9.39 2.31 -10.76
C GLN A 9 -8.00 1.81 -10.35
N VAL A 10 -7.16 2.67 -9.80
CA VAL A 10 -5.84 2.30 -9.28
C VAL A 10 -5.86 2.54 -7.79
N LEU A 11 -5.80 1.49 -6.98
CA LEU A 11 -5.69 1.60 -5.53
C LEU A 11 -4.21 1.54 -5.14
N LEU A 12 -3.67 2.67 -4.68
CA LEU A 12 -2.27 2.84 -4.33
C LEU A 12 -2.09 2.80 -2.80
N VAL A 13 -1.36 1.80 -2.32
CA VAL A 13 -0.97 1.64 -0.92
C VAL A 13 0.46 2.14 -0.76
N HIS A 14 0.61 3.26 -0.05
CA HIS A 14 1.92 3.89 0.16
C HIS A 14 2.81 3.12 1.16
N GLY A 15 4.08 3.52 1.25
CA GLY A 15 5.03 2.97 2.22
C GLY A 15 4.79 3.46 3.64
N GLY A 16 5.56 2.99 4.61
CA GLY A 16 5.41 3.37 6.00
C GLY A 16 6.54 2.80 6.84
N MET A 17 6.47 3.02 8.14
CA MET A 17 7.45 2.53 9.09
C MET A 17 6.78 1.64 10.12
N THR A 18 7.53 0.68 10.62
CA THR A 18 7.12 -0.13 11.77
C THR A 18 8.16 -0.02 12.87
N PHE A 19 7.73 -0.27 14.10
CA PHE A 19 8.60 -0.24 15.28
C PHE A 19 8.25 -1.43 16.16
N LYS A 20 9.24 -1.99 16.86
CA LYS A 20 9.06 -3.12 17.78
C LYS A 20 8.13 -2.76 18.93
N ASN A 21 8.24 -1.54 19.43
CA ASN A 21 7.48 -1.03 20.56
C ASN A 21 7.33 0.49 20.49
N GLU A 22 6.53 1.04 21.40
CA GLU A 22 6.26 2.48 21.47
C GLU A 22 7.51 3.29 21.87
N LYS A 23 8.39 2.73 22.72
CA LYS A 23 9.61 3.41 23.14
C LYS A 23 10.51 3.73 21.94
N ASP A 24 10.69 2.78 21.02
CA ASP A 24 11.49 2.95 19.81
C ASP A 24 10.85 3.97 18.86
N TYR A 25 9.52 3.91 18.71
CA TYR A 25 8.75 4.89 17.93
C TYR A 25 8.90 6.31 18.50
N LEU A 26 8.75 6.48 19.81
CA LEU A 26 8.91 7.78 20.47
C LEU A 26 10.35 8.30 20.39
N HIS A 27 11.34 7.39 20.46
CA HIS A 27 12.74 7.76 20.24
C HIS A 27 12.92 8.30 18.81
N TYR A 28 12.41 7.60 17.80
CA TYR A 28 12.42 8.05 16.41
C TYR A 28 11.79 9.44 16.25
N LEU A 29 10.61 9.70 16.83
CA LEU A 29 9.99 11.02 16.74
C LEU A 29 10.86 12.14 17.34
N LYS A 30 11.57 11.84 18.44
CA LYS A 30 12.44 12.82 19.12
C LYS A 30 13.73 13.10 18.36
N THR A 31 14.23 12.14 17.57
CA THR A 31 15.55 12.23 16.91
C THR A 31 15.48 12.41 15.40
N LYS A 32 14.31 12.19 14.77
CA LYS A 32 14.11 12.37 13.33
C LYS A 32 14.44 13.80 12.91
N LYS A 33 15.34 13.93 11.93
CA LYS A 33 15.64 15.22 11.30
C LYS A 33 14.38 15.80 10.64
N VAL A 34 14.03 17.03 11.00
CA VAL A 34 12.92 17.77 10.42
C VAL A 34 13.42 18.89 9.51
N SER A 35 12.57 19.34 8.58
CA SER A 35 12.88 20.45 7.67
C SER A 35 11.64 21.31 7.48
N ALA A 36 11.83 22.63 7.44
CA ALA A 36 10.79 23.59 7.07
C ALA A 36 10.55 23.65 5.54
N LYS A 37 11.37 22.97 4.73
CA LYS A 37 11.19 22.94 3.28
C LYS A 37 9.91 22.17 2.92
N LYS A 38 9.20 22.67 1.90
CA LYS A 38 8.03 21.99 1.34
C LYS A 38 8.44 20.60 0.86
N LYS A 39 7.75 19.57 1.37
CA LYS A 39 7.87 18.21 0.85
C LYS A 39 7.09 18.11 -0.46
N ILE A 40 7.75 17.65 -1.52
CA ILE A 40 7.11 17.35 -2.80
C ILE A 40 6.73 15.88 -2.77
N TYR A 41 5.43 15.59 -2.80
CA TYR A 41 4.94 14.22 -2.94
C TYR A 41 4.84 13.90 -4.43
N TRP A 42 5.72 13.02 -4.91
CA TRP A 42 5.84 12.77 -6.35
C TRP A 42 4.64 12.00 -6.91
N ALA A 43 4.01 11.11 -6.15
CA ALA A 43 3.05 10.17 -6.73
C ALA A 43 1.67 10.77 -7.03
N GLY A 44 1.19 11.76 -6.28
CA GLY A 44 -0.19 12.27 -6.42
C GLY A 44 -0.47 12.93 -7.78
N ASP A 45 -0.12 14.20 -7.89
CA ASP A 45 -0.32 14.99 -9.11
C ASP A 45 0.30 14.36 -10.36
N TYR A 46 1.46 13.72 -10.23
CA TYR A 46 2.17 13.15 -11.36
C TYR A 46 1.43 11.96 -11.96
N LEU A 47 0.98 11.00 -11.13
CA LEU A 47 0.27 9.81 -11.63
C LEU A 47 -1.07 10.19 -12.26
N GLU A 48 -1.82 11.09 -11.62
CA GLU A 48 -3.08 11.57 -12.17
C GLU A 48 -2.89 12.26 -13.54
N LYS A 49 -1.90 13.15 -13.65
CA LYS A 49 -1.58 13.86 -14.90
C LYS A 49 -1.08 12.91 -15.99
N THR A 50 -0.21 11.96 -15.64
CA THR A 50 0.48 11.09 -16.60
C THR A 50 -0.42 9.96 -17.10
N LEU A 51 -1.19 9.32 -16.21
CA LEU A 51 -2.12 8.25 -16.59
C LEU A 51 -3.39 8.80 -17.27
N GLY A 52 -3.75 10.04 -16.95
CA GLY A 52 -4.81 10.80 -17.59
C GLY A 52 -6.21 10.22 -17.35
N LYS A 53 -7.17 10.67 -18.17
CA LYS A 53 -8.62 10.47 -17.93
C LYS A 53 -9.10 9.02 -17.96
N ARG A 54 -8.26 8.06 -18.39
CA ARG A 54 -8.59 6.62 -18.42
C ARG A 54 -8.52 5.96 -17.05
N PHE A 55 -7.77 6.57 -16.12
CA PHE A 55 -7.57 6.04 -14.78
C PHE A 55 -8.22 6.94 -13.73
N GLU A 56 -8.62 6.31 -12.63
CA GLU A 56 -9.06 6.98 -11.40
C GLU A 56 -8.12 6.51 -10.29
N ILE A 57 -7.38 7.44 -9.68
CA ILE A 57 -6.40 7.12 -8.63
C ILE A 57 -7.08 7.21 -7.27
N ILE A 58 -6.95 6.14 -6.49
CA ILE A 58 -7.44 6.04 -5.12
C ILE A 58 -6.20 5.78 -4.26
N SER A 59 -5.73 6.80 -3.54
CA SER A 59 -4.51 6.71 -2.73
C SER A 59 -4.84 6.99 -1.25
N PRO A 60 -5.39 6.01 -0.51
CA PRO A 60 -5.66 6.17 0.91
C PRO A 60 -4.39 6.51 1.68
N ARG A 61 -4.52 7.40 2.67
CA ARG A 61 -3.51 7.52 3.73
C ARG A 61 -3.76 6.43 4.76
N MET A 62 -2.96 5.37 4.72
CA MET A 62 -3.05 4.22 5.61
C MET A 62 -2.86 4.63 7.08
N PRO A 63 -3.60 4.01 8.02
CA PRO A 63 -3.57 4.40 9.43
C PRO A 63 -2.20 4.12 10.05
N LEU A 64 -1.81 4.96 11.00
CA LEU A 64 -0.54 4.81 11.73
C LEU A 64 0.66 4.61 10.81
N GLN A 65 0.75 5.31 9.67
CA GLN A 65 1.81 5.10 8.67
C GLN A 65 3.25 5.14 9.22
N ASP A 66 3.48 5.88 10.30
CA ASP A 66 4.78 6.01 10.97
C ASP A 66 4.91 5.05 12.18
N PHE A 67 3.92 4.21 12.47
CA PHE A 67 3.97 3.13 13.46
C PHE A 67 3.00 1.99 13.08
N ALA A 68 3.13 1.52 11.84
CA ALA A 68 2.10 0.78 11.16
C ALA A 68 1.83 -0.59 11.80
N LYS A 69 0.56 -1.02 11.70
CA LYS A 69 0.09 -2.34 12.13
C LYS A 69 -0.70 -2.98 11.00
N TYR A 70 -0.32 -4.21 10.63
CA TYR A 70 -0.96 -4.93 9.54
C TYR A 70 -2.47 -5.08 9.74
N ARG A 71 -2.92 -5.39 10.97
CA ARG A 71 -4.34 -5.48 11.34
C ARG A 71 -5.11 -4.22 10.95
N ASP A 72 -4.58 -3.05 11.28
CA ASP A 72 -5.26 -1.78 11.09
C ASP A 72 -5.29 -1.41 9.60
N TRP A 73 -4.19 -1.68 8.89
CA TRP A 73 -4.11 -1.53 7.43
C TRP A 73 -5.09 -2.46 6.71
N LYS A 74 -5.23 -3.72 7.16
CA LYS A 74 -6.17 -4.70 6.60
C LYS A 74 -7.60 -4.20 6.70
N ILE A 75 -8.04 -3.81 7.90
CA ILE A 75 -9.40 -3.27 8.13
C ILE A 75 -9.66 -2.07 7.22
N PHE A 76 -8.72 -1.14 7.14
CA PHE A 76 -8.90 0.06 6.34
C PHE A 76 -8.89 -0.23 4.82
N PHE A 77 -7.97 -1.07 4.35
CA PHE A 77 -7.86 -1.47 2.96
C PHE A 77 -9.12 -2.17 2.44
N GLU A 78 -9.73 -3.05 3.24
CA GLU A 78 -10.97 -3.74 2.87
C GLU A 78 -12.13 -2.76 2.65
N ARG A 79 -12.19 -1.66 3.40
CA ARG A 79 -13.16 -0.58 3.15
C ARG A 79 -12.93 0.07 1.80
N TYR A 80 -11.69 0.32 1.39
CA TYR A 80 -11.41 0.85 0.06
C TYR A 80 -11.68 -0.17 -1.04
N LEU A 81 -11.35 -1.44 -0.84
CA LEU A 81 -11.71 -2.51 -1.77
C LEU A 81 -13.22 -2.58 -2.00
N SER A 82 -14.05 -2.32 -0.99
CA SER A 82 -15.51 -2.31 -1.14
C SER A 82 -16.03 -1.20 -2.07
N LEU A 83 -15.25 -0.12 -2.27
CA LEU A 83 -15.59 0.98 -3.18
C LEU A 83 -15.25 0.66 -4.64
N ILE A 84 -14.50 -0.40 -4.89
CA ILE A 84 -14.09 -0.80 -6.24
C ILE A 84 -15.28 -1.42 -6.98
N LYS A 85 -15.79 -0.69 -7.97
CA LYS A 85 -16.93 -1.11 -8.79
C LYS A 85 -16.48 -1.68 -10.14
N ASN A 86 -15.38 -1.15 -10.69
CA ASN A 86 -14.95 -1.39 -12.06
C ASN A 86 -13.73 -2.32 -12.14
N LYS A 87 -13.07 -2.36 -13.29
CA LYS A 87 -11.75 -2.98 -13.44
C LYS A 87 -10.74 -2.14 -12.64
N TYR A 88 -9.80 -2.80 -11.97
CA TYR A 88 -8.90 -2.11 -11.09
C TYR A 88 -7.51 -2.74 -11.03
N ILE A 89 -6.54 -1.94 -10.61
CA ILE A 89 -5.14 -2.29 -10.42
C ILE A 89 -4.80 -2.00 -8.96
N LEU A 90 -3.98 -2.86 -8.35
CA LEU A 90 -3.41 -2.62 -7.03
C LEU A 90 -1.93 -2.24 -7.18
N ILE A 91 -1.49 -1.21 -6.49
CA ILE A 91 -0.08 -0.81 -6.44
C ILE A 91 0.32 -0.65 -4.98
N GLY A 92 1.39 -1.31 -4.56
CA GLY A 92 1.93 -1.19 -3.22
C GLY A 92 3.41 -0.83 -3.29
N SER A 93 3.81 0.24 -2.60
CA SER A 93 5.19 0.70 -2.56
C SER A 93 5.81 0.50 -1.18
N SER A 94 7.04 0.00 -1.10
CA SER A 94 7.75 -0.27 0.16
C SER A 94 6.86 -1.09 1.12
N LEU A 95 6.55 -0.60 2.31
CA LEU A 95 5.66 -1.28 3.26
C LEU A 95 4.28 -1.62 2.65
N GLY A 96 3.76 -0.78 1.75
CA GLY A 96 2.53 -1.05 1.00
C GLY A 96 2.65 -2.24 0.04
N GLY A 97 3.84 -2.49 -0.49
CA GLY A 97 4.11 -3.65 -1.34
C GLY A 97 4.03 -4.96 -0.56
N VAL A 98 4.73 -5.03 0.58
CA VAL A 98 4.67 -6.24 1.44
C VAL A 98 3.29 -6.42 2.07
N PHE A 99 2.60 -5.33 2.40
CA PHE A 99 1.20 -5.38 2.79
C PHE A 99 0.34 -6.09 1.74
N LEU A 100 0.43 -5.69 0.47
CA LEU A 100 -0.33 -6.32 -0.61
C LEU A 100 0.09 -7.78 -0.82
N ALA A 101 1.39 -8.08 -0.80
CA ALA A 101 1.88 -9.45 -0.95
C ALA A 101 1.32 -10.37 0.15
N LYS A 102 1.35 -9.93 1.41
CA LYS A 102 0.78 -10.67 2.53
C LYS A 102 -0.74 -10.77 2.43
N TYR A 103 -1.44 -9.67 2.17
CA TYR A 103 -2.90 -9.67 2.08
C TYR A 103 -3.40 -10.61 0.98
N LEU A 104 -2.76 -10.59 -0.20
CA LEU A 104 -3.17 -11.37 -1.36
C LEU A 104 -2.72 -12.84 -1.29
N SER A 105 -1.70 -13.18 -0.52
CA SER A 105 -1.33 -14.57 -0.24
C SER A 105 -2.27 -15.23 0.77
N GLU A 106 -2.90 -14.45 1.65
CA GLU A 106 -3.78 -14.95 2.72
C GLU A 106 -5.28 -14.81 2.43
N ASN A 107 -5.68 -13.91 1.52
CA ASN A 107 -7.08 -13.55 1.31
C ASN A 107 -7.44 -13.60 -0.18
N LYS A 108 -8.59 -14.18 -0.50
CA LYS A 108 -9.14 -14.19 -1.86
C LYS A 108 -9.96 -12.92 -2.11
N LEU A 109 -9.64 -12.19 -3.15
CA LEU A 109 -10.41 -11.02 -3.57
C LEU A 109 -11.78 -11.44 -4.13
N ARG A 110 -12.82 -10.67 -3.81
CA ARG A 110 -14.17 -10.89 -4.39
C ARG A 110 -14.17 -10.76 -5.92
N LYS A 111 -13.31 -9.89 -6.46
CA LYS A 111 -13.13 -9.66 -7.88
C LYS A 111 -11.63 -9.65 -8.18
N LYS A 112 -11.21 -10.40 -9.19
CA LYS A 112 -9.81 -10.44 -9.62
C LYS A 112 -9.34 -9.04 -10.05
N ALA A 113 -8.17 -8.60 -9.55
CA ALA A 113 -7.53 -7.38 -10.02
C ALA A 113 -7.03 -7.59 -11.47
N LEU A 114 -6.88 -6.52 -12.25
CA LEU A 114 -6.24 -6.62 -13.57
C LEU A 114 -4.75 -6.91 -13.46
N SER A 115 -4.12 -6.37 -12.42
CA SER A 115 -2.71 -6.53 -12.12
C SER A 115 -2.41 -6.00 -10.72
N VAL A 116 -1.29 -6.48 -10.18
CA VAL A 116 -0.73 -6.04 -8.90
C VAL A 116 0.71 -5.63 -9.16
N TYR A 117 1.09 -4.43 -8.75
CA TYR A 117 2.46 -3.93 -8.83
C TYR A 117 3.04 -3.80 -7.41
N LEU A 118 4.11 -4.55 -7.15
CA LEU A 118 4.85 -4.50 -5.88
C LEU A 118 6.15 -3.74 -6.10
N VAL A 119 6.23 -2.50 -5.61
CA VAL A 119 7.35 -1.59 -5.85
C VAL A 119 8.26 -1.57 -4.62
N CYS A 120 9.42 -2.22 -4.72
CA CYS A 120 10.43 -2.30 -3.66
C CYS A 120 9.92 -2.79 -2.29
N PRO A 121 9.16 -3.90 -2.18
CA PRO A 121 8.69 -4.41 -0.90
C PRO A 121 9.84 -5.00 -0.06
N PRO A 122 10.00 -4.63 1.23
CA PRO A 122 10.82 -5.41 2.16
C PRO A 122 10.08 -6.72 2.50
N PHE A 123 10.76 -7.85 2.68
CA PHE A 123 10.06 -9.14 2.87
C PHE A 123 10.61 -10.03 3.99
N ASP A 124 11.88 -9.88 4.37
CA ASP A 124 12.63 -10.79 5.24
C ASP A 124 13.22 -10.12 6.48
N ASN A 125 12.94 -8.82 6.69
CA ASN A 125 13.46 -8.04 7.80
C ASN A 125 15.00 -7.95 7.84
N THR A 126 15.66 -7.91 6.67
CA THR A 126 17.13 -7.78 6.56
C THR A 126 17.62 -6.37 6.24
N LEU A 127 16.71 -5.40 6.04
CA LEU A 127 17.10 -4.02 5.75
C LEU A 127 17.86 -3.39 6.93
N PRO A 128 18.97 -2.68 6.68
CA PRO A 128 19.68 -1.97 7.73
C PRO A 128 18.81 -0.82 8.28
N ASP A 129 18.92 -0.58 9.58
CA ASP A 129 18.27 0.53 10.30
C ASP A 129 16.73 0.55 10.27
N GLU A 130 16.07 -0.48 9.73
CA GLU A 130 14.62 -0.62 9.69
C GLU A 130 14.16 -1.99 10.19
N ASP A 131 13.12 -1.99 11.02
CA ASP A 131 12.40 -3.21 11.40
C ASP A 131 11.15 -3.37 10.53
N LEU A 132 10.96 -4.56 9.95
CA LEU A 132 9.74 -5.09 9.36
C LEU A 132 9.00 -5.96 10.39
N VAL A 133 8.30 -5.29 11.31
CA VAL A 133 7.52 -5.90 12.40
C VAL A 133 6.05 -5.50 12.27
N GLY A 134 5.28 -5.45 13.36
CA GLY A 134 3.89 -4.96 13.31
C GLY A 134 2.91 -5.87 12.55
N GLY A 135 3.27 -7.14 12.35
CA GLY A 135 2.46 -8.14 11.66
C GLY A 135 2.63 -8.17 10.14
N PHE A 136 3.64 -7.48 9.58
CA PHE A 136 3.92 -7.48 8.14
C PHE A 136 4.79 -8.65 7.66
N THR A 137 4.92 -9.71 8.47
CA THR A 137 5.68 -10.92 8.12
C THR A 137 5.03 -11.66 6.96
N LEU A 138 5.79 -11.91 5.90
CA LEU A 138 5.33 -12.62 4.70
C LEU A 138 5.50 -14.13 4.88
N GLY A 139 4.47 -14.91 4.53
CA GLY A 139 4.55 -16.37 4.49
C GLY A 139 5.30 -16.88 3.26
N SER A 140 5.67 -18.16 3.26
CA SER A 140 6.39 -18.79 2.13
C SER A 140 5.49 -19.14 0.94
N ASP A 141 4.21 -19.41 1.17
CA ASP A 141 3.25 -19.67 0.09
C ASP A 141 2.63 -18.37 -0.41
N LEU A 142 2.96 -18.00 -1.64
CA LEU A 142 2.43 -16.82 -2.33
C LEU A 142 1.51 -17.17 -3.50
N SER A 143 1.17 -18.45 -3.69
CA SER A 143 0.42 -18.92 -4.86
C SER A 143 -0.97 -18.31 -5.00
N LEU A 144 -1.57 -17.85 -3.90
CA LEU A 144 -2.88 -17.18 -3.93
C LEU A 144 -2.82 -15.80 -4.60
N ILE A 145 -1.65 -15.16 -4.69
CA ILE A 145 -1.48 -13.88 -5.38
C ILE A 145 -1.85 -14.03 -6.87
N GLU A 146 -1.37 -15.08 -7.54
CA GLU A 146 -1.68 -15.35 -8.96
C GLU A 146 -3.18 -15.64 -9.20
N LYS A 147 -3.87 -16.18 -8.20
CA LYS A 147 -5.32 -16.40 -8.26
C LYS A 147 -6.09 -15.08 -8.13
N ASN A 148 -5.48 -14.06 -7.53
CA ASN A 148 -6.06 -12.75 -7.27
C ASN A 148 -5.80 -11.71 -8.37
N CYS A 149 -4.84 -11.92 -9.29
CA CYS A 149 -4.50 -10.99 -10.38
C CYS A 149 -4.15 -11.65 -11.72
#